data_AF-A0A661U0H3-F1
#
_entry.id   AF-A0A661U0H3-F1
#
_cell.length_a   1.000
_cell.length_b   1.000
_cell.length_c   1.000
_cell.angle_alpha   90.00
_cell.angle_beta   90.00
_cell.angle_gamma   90.00
#
_symmetry.space_group_name_H-M   'P 1'
#
loop_
_entity.id
_entity.type
_entity.pdbx_description
1 polymer ?
#
loop_
_entity_poly.entity_id
_entity_poly.type
_entity_poly.pdbx_seq_one_letter_code
_entity_poly.pdbx_strand_id
1 'polypeptide(L)'
;MGKKGWFTISVALVFSIAILSLLSCKEEVVKGDSEVLARVGGDEITRADIDAEIELYPESEQYRLRTSEGEKYLIEQLINRRVLELAARSAGIDNDPLVQRKIDAAIKGVIAGEFYREYIRKRMWIPEDELKQYYNEHRDRYKTPERRVIRHIMRANKSELDDIYEQLEAGESFEELAMKMSQDKFTRDTGGLIGSIAEEIYEGSDIAADPKVHQVAFSLNEGEYSKPFKHRYGYSILKVDEIVPPKPAPFEDVVGEVAKDFAVPEEKVKEYYNENKEKFKQDEMIKITHGYFGTEKEARDALVMLKEGSTFEEVFSTSPMPESAKKKGYQNWLRRGTIIPTVGKDEELESKLFALEVGEYYGPYKSEKGWHIFYIEDRKEEGYKEYEDVKDTIKHQLVSEYADKASEKAFLDLMEKYGVVNYVELGTYRMLTPEQILEEARNARTPLTSFNAYRAFTILYPDHPDAHKALFMMGFIQSEELNDYGKARALFEEYIEKYPRGSFADDASWMLENLKTGEPFPENMKKEIEELGEEVDETRRIRPGEMEHD
;
A
#
# COMPACT_ATOMS: atom_id res chain seq x y z
N MET A 1 -53.06 -56.60 -7.92
CA MET A 1 -53.90 -55.50 -7.40
C MET A 1 -53.66 -54.26 -8.24
N GLY A 2 -54.60 -53.93 -9.13
CA GLY A 2 -54.44 -52.88 -10.13
C GLY A 2 -54.73 -51.49 -9.58
N LYS A 3 -53.95 -50.50 -10.01
CA LYS A 3 -54.26 -49.08 -9.83
C LYS A 3 -54.82 -48.54 -11.15
N LYS A 4 -56.07 -48.07 -11.11
CA LYS A 4 -56.69 -47.16 -12.09
C LYS A 4 -57.13 -45.92 -11.34
N GLY A 5 -57.03 -44.76 -11.97
CA GLY A 5 -57.71 -43.55 -11.50
C GLY A 5 -57.09 -42.26 -12.04
N TRP A 6 -57.53 -41.87 -13.23
CA TRP A 6 -57.30 -40.54 -13.81
C TRP A 6 -58.53 -39.68 -13.47
N PHE A 7 -58.35 -38.43 -13.06
CA PHE A 7 -59.40 -37.40 -13.18
C PHE A 7 -58.78 -36.00 -13.21
N THR A 8 -59.07 -35.29 -14.30
CA THR A 8 -58.88 -33.86 -14.50
C THR A 8 -60.12 -33.11 -14.01
N ILE A 9 -59.97 -31.99 -13.29
CA ILE A 9 -60.96 -30.91 -13.22
C ILE A 9 -60.22 -29.57 -13.11
N SER A 10 -60.45 -28.70 -14.09
CA SER A 10 -60.17 -27.26 -14.07
C SER A 10 -61.42 -26.52 -13.60
N VAL A 11 -61.36 -25.60 -12.62
CA VAL A 11 -62.27 -24.42 -12.53
C VAL A 11 -61.61 -23.25 -11.75
N ALA A 12 -61.53 -22.12 -12.46
CA ALA A 12 -61.52 -20.69 -12.14
C ALA A 12 -61.44 -20.12 -10.69
N LEU A 13 -60.43 -19.26 -10.49
CA LEU A 13 -60.47 -17.80 -10.26
C LEU A 13 -61.54 -17.20 -9.31
N VAL A 14 -61.12 -16.72 -8.12
CA VAL A 14 -61.62 -15.48 -7.49
C VAL A 14 -60.48 -14.78 -6.74
N PHE A 15 -60.35 -13.49 -7.02
CA PHE A 15 -59.43 -12.51 -6.44
C PHE A 15 -59.37 -12.50 -4.91
N SER A 16 -58.17 -12.35 -4.36
CA SER A 16 -57.95 -11.57 -3.15
C SER A 16 -56.61 -10.85 -3.27
N ILE A 17 -56.73 -9.54 -3.55
CA ILE A 17 -55.67 -8.55 -3.54
C ILE A 17 -55.18 -8.41 -2.10
N ALA A 18 -53.94 -8.78 -1.84
CA ALA A 18 -53.22 -8.39 -0.64
C ALA A 18 -51.72 -8.30 -0.97
N ILE A 19 -51.32 -7.07 -1.32
CA ILE A 19 -50.06 -6.44 -0.92
C ILE A 19 -48.82 -7.33 -1.05
N LEU A 20 -48.23 -7.30 -2.24
CA LEU A 20 -46.81 -7.54 -2.42
C LEU A 20 -46.27 -6.43 -3.34
N SER A 21 -46.33 -5.19 -2.85
CA SER A 21 -45.44 -4.12 -3.32
C SER A 21 -44.03 -4.43 -2.82
N LEU A 22 -43.44 -5.49 -3.37
CA LEU A 22 -42.00 -5.72 -3.32
C LEU A 22 -41.37 -4.62 -4.16
N LEU A 23 -40.82 -3.64 -3.45
CA LEU A 23 -39.53 -3.02 -3.75
C LEU A 23 -39.20 -2.99 -5.24
N SER A 24 -39.89 -2.10 -5.97
CA SER A 24 -39.22 -1.40 -7.05
C SER A 24 -38.17 -0.51 -6.38
N CYS A 25 -37.01 -1.09 -6.08
CA CYS A 25 -35.78 -0.31 -6.10
C CYS A 25 -35.66 0.17 -7.54
N LYS A 26 -36.28 1.32 -7.81
CA LYS A 26 -35.93 2.12 -8.97
C LYS A 26 -34.57 2.70 -8.64
N GLU A 27 -33.55 1.87 -8.84
CA GLU A 27 -32.18 2.31 -9.01
C GLU A 27 -32.25 3.44 -10.03
N GLU A 28 -31.91 4.66 -9.62
CA GLU A 28 -31.71 5.75 -10.55
C GLU A 28 -30.52 5.35 -11.40
N VAL A 29 -30.80 4.64 -12.49
CA VAL A 29 -29.84 4.36 -13.54
C VAL A 29 -29.35 5.72 -14.02
N VAL A 30 -28.11 6.04 -13.66
CA VAL A 30 -27.39 7.21 -14.17
C VAL A 30 -27.53 7.16 -15.68
N LYS A 31 -28.14 8.19 -16.27
CA LYS A 31 -28.56 8.23 -17.69
C LYS A 31 -27.42 7.97 -18.69
N GLY A 32 -26.16 7.93 -18.27
CA GLY A 32 -24.99 7.57 -19.07
C GLY A 32 -24.73 6.06 -19.17
N ASP A 33 -25.01 5.27 -18.13
CA ASP A 33 -24.62 3.84 -18.06
C ASP A 33 -25.52 2.91 -18.89
N SER A 34 -26.65 3.40 -19.40
CA SER A 34 -27.65 2.62 -20.13
C SER A 34 -27.78 2.97 -21.61
N GLU A 35 -26.89 3.82 -22.15
CA GLU A 35 -26.88 4.11 -23.59
C GLU A 35 -26.49 2.85 -24.37
N VAL A 36 -27.41 2.33 -25.18
CA VAL A 36 -27.18 1.15 -26.03
C VAL A 36 -26.48 1.57 -27.33
N LEU A 37 -25.27 1.07 -27.54
CA LEU A 37 -24.40 1.41 -28.67
C LEU A 37 -24.44 0.36 -29.78
N ALA A 38 -24.71 -0.90 -29.43
CA ALA A 38 -24.94 -1.98 -30.41
C ALA A 38 -25.83 -3.08 -29.83
N ARG A 39 -26.38 -3.92 -30.71
CA ARG A 39 -27.16 -5.10 -30.35
C ARG A 39 -26.66 -6.32 -31.13
N VAL A 40 -26.46 -7.42 -30.42
CA VAL A 40 -26.02 -8.70 -31.00
C VAL A 40 -27.00 -9.78 -30.56
N GLY A 41 -27.98 -10.09 -31.41
CA GLY A 41 -29.08 -10.99 -31.04
C GLY A 41 -29.97 -10.36 -29.96
N GLY A 42 -30.04 -11.00 -28.80
CA GLY A 42 -30.79 -10.52 -27.62
C GLY A 42 -29.96 -9.68 -26.64
N ASP A 43 -28.64 -9.60 -26.84
CA ASP A 43 -27.73 -8.89 -25.94
C ASP A 43 -27.46 -7.46 -26.42
N GLU A 44 -27.30 -6.54 -25.47
CA GLU A 44 -26.95 -5.13 -25.70
C GLU A 44 -25.48 -4.88 -25.34
N ILE A 45 -24.83 -4.01 -26.12
CA ILE A 45 -23.53 -3.43 -25.78
C ILE A 45 -23.79 -1.96 -25.43
N THR A 46 -23.45 -1.58 -24.21
CA THR A 46 -23.76 -0.28 -23.62
C THR A 46 -22.54 0.63 -23.53
N ARG A 47 -22.76 1.90 -23.19
CA ARG A 47 -21.70 2.85 -22.82
C ARG A 47 -20.83 2.32 -21.68
N ALA A 48 -21.45 1.77 -20.64
CA ALA A 48 -20.72 1.20 -19.51
C ALA A 48 -19.81 0.04 -19.92
N ASP A 49 -20.22 -0.79 -20.89
CA ASP A 49 -19.36 -1.86 -21.43
C ASP A 49 -18.12 -1.30 -22.15
N ILE A 50 -18.26 -0.17 -22.86
CA ILE A 50 -17.14 0.50 -23.51
C ILE A 50 -16.20 1.11 -22.47
N ASP A 51 -16.74 1.82 -21.48
CA ASP A 51 -15.93 2.41 -20.42
C ASP A 51 -15.17 1.33 -19.63
N ALA A 52 -15.84 0.22 -19.28
CA ALA A 52 -15.19 -0.90 -18.62
C ALA A 52 -14.10 -1.57 -19.49
N GLU A 53 -14.32 -1.70 -20.80
CA GLU A 53 -13.30 -2.24 -21.71
C GLU A 53 -12.08 -1.30 -21.81
N ILE A 54 -12.28 0.03 -21.80
CA ILE A 54 -11.20 1.02 -21.80
C ILE A 54 -10.33 0.89 -20.55
N GLU A 55 -10.94 0.66 -19.38
CA GLU A 55 -10.22 0.49 -18.11
C GLU A 55 -9.28 -0.74 -18.10
N LEU A 56 -9.48 -1.71 -19.01
CA LEU A 56 -8.56 -2.85 -19.16
C LEU A 56 -7.23 -2.49 -19.85
N TYR A 57 -7.15 -1.33 -20.50
CA TYR A 57 -5.95 -0.86 -21.20
C TYR A 57 -5.07 0.02 -20.30
N PRO A 58 -3.73 0.05 -20.54
CA PRO A 58 -2.85 0.99 -19.84
C PRO A 58 -3.35 2.43 -19.97
N GLU A 59 -3.20 3.22 -18.91
CA GLU A 59 -3.68 4.63 -18.85
C GLU A 59 -3.16 5.49 -20.02
N SER A 60 -1.93 5.22 -20.46
CA SER A 60 -1.31 5.87 -21.63
C SER A 60 -2.00 5.57 -22.97
N GLU A 61 -2.89 4.59 -23.03
CA GLU A 61 -3.64 4.21 -24.23
C GLU A 61 -5.12 4.60 -24.14
N GLN A 62 -5.65 4.76 -22.93
CA GLN A 62 -7.07 5.08 -22.69
C GLN A 62 -7.50 6.37 -23.40
N TYR A 63 -6.66 7.41 -23.40
CA TYR A 63 -7.02 8.69 -24.04
C TYR A 63 -7.36 8.55 -25.53
N ARG A 64 -6.70 7.62 -26.24
CA ARG A 64 -6.92 7.39 -27.68
C ARG A 64 -8.18 6.59 -27.92
N LEU A 65 -8.48 5.66 -27.01
CA LEU A 65 -9.69 4.85 -27.05
C LEU A 65 -10.94 5.67 -26.72
N ARG A 66 -10.82 6.75 -25.93
CA ARG A 66 -11.90 7.71 -25.63
C ARG A 66 -12.18 8.71 -26.76
N THR A 67 -11.56 8.56 -27.94
CA THR A 67 -11.90 9.35 -29.14
C THR A 67 -13.04 8.69 -29.91
N SER A 68 -13.78 9.44 -30.74
CA SER A 68 -14.87 8.85 -31.55
C SER A 68 -14.41 7.67 -32.43
N GLU A 69 -13.17 7.72 -32.93
CA GLU A 69 -12.61 6.68 -33.79
C GLU A 69 -12.15 5.46 -32.98
N GLY A 70 -11.57 5.69 -31.79
CA GLY A 70 -11.22 4.65 -30.83
C GLY A 70 -12.44 3.93 -30.26
N GLU A 71 -13.48 4.66 -29.89
CA GLU A 71 -14.74 4.08 -29.41
C GLU A 71 -15.40 3.22 -30.51
N LYS A 72 -15.45 3.72 -31.75
CA LYS A 72 -15.99 2.94 -32.88
C LYS A 72 -15.23 1.62 -33.07
N TYR A 73 -13.90 1.67 -32.98
CA TYR A 73 -13.07 0.48 -33.03
C TYR A 73 -13.42 -0.51 -31.89
N LEU A 74 -13.54 -0.04 -30.64
CA LEU A 74 -13.90 -0.89 -29.51
C LEU A 74 -15.29 -1.51 -29.66
N ILE A 75 -16.29 -0.73 -30.10
CA ILE A 75 -17.64 -1.24 -30.38
C ILE A 75 -17.56 -2.38 -31.40
N GLU A 76 -16.82 -2.21 -32.51
CA GLU A 76 -16.64 -3.26 -33.51
C GLU A 76 -15.94 -4.51 -32.94
N GLN A 77 -14.93 -4.36 -32.09
CA GLN A 77 -14.27 -5.48 -31.42
C GLN A 77 -15.20 -6.22 -30.45
N LEU A 78 -15.99 -5.49 -29.65
CA LEU A 78 -16.95 -6.08 -28.72
C LEU A 78 -18.05 -6.84 -29.46
N ILE A 79 -18.56 -6.29 -30.57
CA ILE A 79 -19.52 -7.00 -31.44
C ILE A 79 -18.91 -8.31 -31.93
N ASN A 80 -17.70 -8.26 -32.49
CA ASN A 80 -17.03 -9.45 -33.02
C ASN A 80 -16.80 -10.52 -31.94
N ARG A 81 -16.35 -10.11 -30.75
CA ARG A 81 -16.16 -11.00 -29.60
C ARG A 81 -17.48 -11.64 -29.16
N ARG A 82 -18.55 -10.86 -29.06
CA ARG A 82 -19.88 -11.36 -28.67
C ARG A 82 -20.45 -12.35 -29.69
N VAL A 83 -20.30 -12.09 -30.99
CA VAL A 83 -20.72 -13.03 -32.05
C VAL A 83 -20.00 -14.38 -31.91
N LEU A 84 -18.69 -14.36 -31.69
CA LEU A 84 -17.90 -15.57 -31.49
C LEU A 84 -18.27 -16.31 -30.20
N GLU A 85 -18.51 -15.58 -29.11
CA GLU A 85 -18.97 -16.16 -27.85
C GLU A 85 -20.31 -16.89 -28.03
N LEU A 86 -21.31 -16.24 -28.64
CA LEU A 86 -22.62 -16.84 -28.87
C LEU A 86 -22.53 -18.09 -29.74
N ALA A 87 -21.70 -18.06 -30.80
CA ALA A 87 -21.46 -19.23 -31.64
C ALA A 87 -20.79 -20.37 -30.84
N ALA A 88 -19.82 -20.06 -29.98
CA ALA A 88 -19.15 -21.05 -29.14
C ALA A 88 -20.11 -21.71 -28.14
N ARG A 89 -20.99 -20.92 -27.49
CA ARG A 89 -22.03 -21.43 -26.60
C ARG A 89 -23.05 -22.30 -27.33
N SER A 90 -23.51 -21.85 -28.50
CA SER A 90 -24.43 -22.65 -29.32
C SER A 90 -23.81 -23.97 -29.79
N ALA A 91 -22.48 -24.01 -29.99
CA ALA A 91 -21.74 -25.22 -30.32
C ALA A 91 -21.41 -26.08 -29.09
N GLY A 92 -21.78 -25.64 -27.88
CA GLY A 92 -21.50 -26.32 -26.62
C GLY A 92 -20.02 -26.31 -26.21
N ILE A 93 -19.19 -25.46 -26.82
CA ILE A 93 -17.75 -25.35 -26.51
C ILE A 93 -17.54 -24.88 -25.08
N ASP A 94 -18.43 -24.04 -24.55
CA ASP A 94 -18.39 -23.59 -23.17
C ASP A 94 -18.65 -24.73 -22.17
N ASN A 95 -19.30 -25.84 -22.56
CA ASN A 95 -19.51 -27.00 -21.69
C ASN A 95 -18.30 -27.96 -21.64
N ASP A 96 -17.27 -27.74 -22.46
CA ASP A 96 -16.06 -28.55 -22.42
C ASP A 96 -15.35 -28.40 -21.05
N PRO A 97 -14.96 -29.50 -20.38
CA PRO A 97 -14.34 -29.43 -19.06
C PRO A 97 -13.04 -28.61 -19.00
N LEU A 98 -12.24 -28.60 -20.07
CA LEU A 98 -11.01 -27.80 -20.11
C LEU A 98 -11.35 -26.32 -20.33
N VAL A 99 -12.35 -26.00 -21.13
CA VAL A 99 -12.85 -24.63 -21.29
C VAL A 99 -13.41 -24.09 -19.98
N GLN A 100 -14.22 -24.87 -19.27
CA GLN A 100 -14.73 -24.50 -17.93
C GLN A 100 -13.60 -24.22 -16.93
N ARG A 101 -12.54 -25.05 -16.93
CA ARG A 101 -11.35 -24.79 -16.09
C ARG A 101 -10.63 -23.51 -16.47
N LYS A 102 -10.53 -23.18 -17.76
CA LYS A 102 -9.93 -21.92 -18.21
C LYS A 102 -10.76 -20.71 -17.79
N ILE A 103 -12.09 -20.80 -17.88
CA ILE A 103 -13.02 -19.75 -17.42
C ILE A 103 -12.86 -19.54 -15.91
N ASP A 104 -12.92 -20.61 -15.13
CA ASP A 104 -12.76 -20.57 -13.67
C ASP A 104 -11.39 -19.98 -13.27
N ALA A 105 -10.30 -20.39 -13.93
CA ALA A 105 -8.98 -19.83 -13.70
C ALA A 105 -8.90 -18.33 -14.02
N ALA A 106 -9.53 -17.89 -15.12
CA ALA A 106 -9.59 -16.47 -15.48
C ALA A 106 -10.38 -15.66 -14.45
N ILE A 107 -11.54 -16.14 -14.01
CA ILE A 107 -12.36 -15.50 -12.97
C ILE A 107 -11.57 -15.36 -11.66
N LYS A 108 -10.94 -16.46 -11.19
CA LYS A 108 -10.11 -16.44 -9.99
C LYS A 108 -8.94 -15.47 -10.11
N GLY A 109 -8.28 -15.44 -11.26
CA GLY A 109 -7.17 -14.53 -11.53
C GLY A 109 -7.58 -13.06 -11.48
N VAL A 110 -8.72 -12.71 -12.08
CA VAL A 110 -9.25 -11.33 -12.05
C VAL A 110 -9.61 -10.92 -10.62
N ILE A 111 -10.34 -11.77 -9.88
CA ILE A 111 -10.73 -11.47 -8.49
C ILE A 111 -9.49 -11.30 -7.61
N ALA A 112 -8.53 -12.22 -7.71
CA ALA A 112 -7.30 -12.16 -6.93
C ALA A 112 -6.45 -10.92 -7.29
N GLY A 113 -6.37 -10.59 -8.59
CA GLY A 113 -5.65 -9.43 -9.08
C GLY A 113 -6.24 -8.11 -8.58
N GLU A 114 -7.57 -7.96 -8.61
CA GLU A 114 -8.23 -6.75 -8.09
C GLU A 114 -8.15 -6.65 -6.57
N PHE A 115 -8.26 -7.77 -5.85
CA PHE A 115 -7.99 -7.76 -4.42
C PHE A 115 -6.55 -7.33 -4.12
N TYR A 116 -5.56 -7.88 -4.82
CA TYR A 116 -4.16 -7.49 -4.67
C TYR A 116 -3.95 -6.00 -4.96
N ARG A 117 -4.54 -5.48 -6.04
CA ARG A 117 -4.45 -4.05 -6.40
C ARG A 117 -5.05 -3.14 -5.34
N GLU A 118 -6.29 -3.40 -4.94
CA GLU A 118 -7.08 -2.49 -4.08
C GLU A 118 -6.78 -2.62 -2.59
N TYR A 119 -6.39 -3.81 -2.13
CA TYR A 119 -6.20 -4.09 -0.70
C TYR A 119 -4.75 -4.27 -0.31
N ILE A 120 -3.90 -4.81 -1.17
CA ILE A 120 -2.48 -5.03 -0.85
C ILE A 120 -1.67 -3.85 -1.35
N ARG A 121 -1.58 -3.65 -2.67
CA ARG A 121 -0.73 -2.64 -3.29
C ARG A 121 -1.11 -1.20 -2.94
N LYS A 122 -2.40 -0.85 -2.92
CA LYS A 122 -2.86 0.53 -2.64
C LYS A 122 -2.89 0.90 -1.16
N ARG A 123 -3.04 -0.07 -0.24
CA ARG A 123 -3.19 0.21 1.21
C ARG A 123 -1.92 -0.03 2.01
N MET A 124 -0.98 -0.82 1.49
CA MET A 124 0.18 -1.28 2.25
C MET A 124 1.46 -1.18 1.43
N TRP A 125 1.98 0.04 1.34
CA TRP A 125 3.36 0.25 0.89
C TRP A 125 4.36 0.09 2.04
N ILE A 126 3.92 0.18 3.29
CA ILE A 126 4.79 0.23 4.46
C ILE A 126 4.29 -0.80 5.49
N PRO A 127 5.19 -1.58 6.13
CA PRO A 127 4.81 -2.50 7.19
C PRO A 127 4.01 -1.79 8.28
N GLU A 128 2.97 -2.45 8.79
CA GLU A 128 2.08 -1.87 9.79
C GLU A 128 2.83 -1.38 11.04
N ASP A 129 3.89 -2.07 11.45
CA ASP A 129 4.68 -1.70 12.64
C ASP A 129 5.41 -0.36 12.43
N GLU A 130 5.93 -0.11 11.23
CA GLU A 130 6.55 1.16 10.85
C GLU A 130 5.51 2.29 10.82
N LEU A 131 4.30 2.00 10.30
CA LEU A 131 3.18 2.94 10.33
C LEU A 131 2.72 3.24 11.75
N LYS A 132 2.63 2.23 12.62
CA LYS A 132 2.28 2.40 14.05
C LYS A 132 3.33 3.23 14.77
N GLN A 133 4.62 2.99 14.50
CA GLN A 133 5.69 3.81 15.06
C GLN A 133 5.55 5.27 14.60
N TYR A 134 5.42 5.49 13.29
CA TYR A 134 5.25 6.84 12.74
C TYR A 134 4.00 7.54 13.32
N TYR A 135 2.87 6.84 13.40
CA TYR A 135 1.66 7.34 14.03
C TYR A 135 1.90 7.74 15.49
N ASN A 136 2.59 6.90 16.27
CA ASN A 136 2.87 7.19 17.68
C ASN A 136 3.79 8.42 17.86
N GLU A 137 4.78 8.59 16.99
CA GLU A 137 5.67 9.76 16.98
C GLU A 137 4.97 11.04 16.51
N HIS A 138 3.90 10.91 15.71
CA HIS A 138 3.17 12.03 15.11
C HIS A 138 1.69 12.07 15.54
N ARG A 139 1.35 11.52 16.71
CA ARG A 139 -0.04 11.41 17.21
C ARG A 139 -0.79 12.74 17.19
N ASP A 140 -0.08 13.84 17.36
CA ASP A 140 -0.67 15.17 17.35
C ASP A 140 -1.24 15.60 15.99
N ARG A 141 -0.79 14.99 14.88
CA ARG A 141 -1.33 15.23 13.55
C ARG A 141 -2.62 14.45 13.30
N TYR A 142 -2.77 13.30 13.93
CA TYR A 142 -3.90 12.39 13.73
C TYR A 142 -4.99 12.63 14.78
N LYS A 143 -5.50 13.86 14.72
CA LYS A 143 -6.63 14.44 15.45
C LYS A 143 -7.99 13.98 14.94
N THR A 144 -8.93 13.52 15.78
CA THR A 144 -10.32 13.89 15.47
C THR A 144 -10.47 15.39 15.71
N PRO A 145 -11.06 16.19 14.81
CA PRO A 145 -11.21 17.63 15.02
C PRO A 145 -12.12 17.91 16.22
N GLU A 146 -12.03 19.11 16.79
CA GLU A 146 -13.02 19.57 17.77
C GLU A 146 -14.42 19.51 17.16
N ARG A 147 -15.40 19.04 17.94
CA ARG A 147 -16.78 19.03 17.51
C ARG A 147 -17.67 19.77 18.50
N ARG A 148 -18.70 20.43 17.99
CA ARG A 148 -19.69 21.13 18.82
C ARG A 148 -21.08 20.61 18.53
N VAL A 149 -21.81 20.21 19.56
CA VAL A 149 -23.23 19.90 19.46
C VAL A 149 -23.99 21.22 19.55
N ILE A 150 -24.67 21.59 18.48
CA ILE A 150 -25.30 22.90 18.38
C ILE A 150 -26.82 22.82 18.18
N ARG A 151 -27.49 23.82 18.74
CA ARG A 151 -28.91 24.10 18.54
C ARG A 151 -29.10 25.47 17.94
N HIS A 152 -30.22 25.67 17.25
CA HIS A 152 -30.61 27.00 16.81
C HIS A 152 -32.10 27.27 16.93
N ILE A 153 -32.43 28.56 17.02
CA ILE A 153 -33.78 29.09 16.82
C ILE A 153 -33.71 29.99 15.60
N MET A 154 -34.42 29.62 14.52
CA MET A 154 -34.40 30.36 13.26
C MET A 154 -35.67 31.17 13.02
N ARG A 155 -35.52 32.39 12.52
CA ARG A 155 -36.61 33.25 12.06
C ARG A 155 -36.23 33.99 10.78
N ALA A 156 -37.23 34.39 10.00
CA ALA A 156 -37.04 35.22 8.83
C ALA A 156 -36.60 36.67 9.18
N ASN A 157 -36.93 37.17 10.36
CA ASN A 157 -36.66 38.55 10.79
C ASN A 157 -35.88 38.61 12.10
N LYS A 158 -34.87 39.49 12.17
CA LYS A 158 -34.05 39.74 13.38
C LYS A 158 -34.89 40.17 14.58
N SER A 159 -35.88 41.05 14.39
CA SER A 159 -36.68 41.61 15.49
C SER A 159 -37.40 40.52 16.29
N GLU A 160 -37.84 39.45 15.63
CA GLU A 160 -38.53 38.33 16.30
C GLU A 160 -37.56 37.50 17.15
N LEU A 161 -36.27 37.47 16.78
CA LEU A 161 -35.24 36.83 17.59
C LEU A 161 -34.76 37.73 18.72
N ASP A 162 -34.80 39.06 18.56
CA ASP A 162 -34.49 39.98 19.66
C ASP A 162 -35.46 39.72 20.85
N ASP A 163 -36.77 39.53 20.58
CA ASP A 163 -37.76 39.17 21.61
C ASP A 163 -37.52 37.78 22.24
N ILE A 164 -37.07 36.82 21.43
CA ILE A 164 -36.73 35.47 21.91
C ILE A 164 -35.46 35.50 22.76
N TYR A 165 -34.50 36.35 22.41
CA TYR A 165 -33.26 36.55 23.17
C TYR A 165 -33.56 37.16 24.55
N GLU A 166 -34.50 38.10 24.65
CA GLU A 166 -34.93 38.63 25.95
C GLU A 166 -35.58 37.55 26.83
N GLN A 167 -36.37 36.62 26.26
CA GLN A 167 -36.92 35.48 27.01
C GLN A 167 -35.83 34.50 27.48
N LEU A 168 -34.78 34.28 26.66
CA LEU A 168 -33.62 33.49 27.06
C LEU A 168 -32.84 34.17 28.20
N GLU A 169 -32.66 35.49 28.17
CA GLU A 169 -32.02 36.24 29.25
C GLU A 169 -32.87 36.23 30.53
N ALA A 170 -34.19 36.10 30.40
CA ALA A 170 -35.11 35.91 31.52
C ALA A 170 -35.10 34.47 32.11
N GLY A 171 -34.35 33.55 31.50
CA GLY A 171 -34.16 32.18 31.99
C GLY A 171 -35.11 31.13 31.41
N GLU A 172 -35.84 31.43 30.34
CA GLU A 172 -36.63 30.41 29.63
C GLU A 172 -35.73 29.36 28.95
N SER A 173 -36.23 28.12 28.81
CA SER A 173 -35.48 27.04 28.15
C SER A 173 -35.32 27.30 26.66
N PHE A 174 -34.09 27.12 26.16
CA PHE A 174 -33.77 27.23 24.75
C PHE A 174 -34.55 26.24 23.90
N GLU A 175 -34.65 24.99 24.37
CA GLU A 175 -35.30 23.89 23.69
C GLU A 175 -36.83 24.11 23.59
N GLU A 176 -37.44 24.60 24.68
CA GLU A 176 -38.86 24.95 24.70
C GLU A 176 -39.19 26.12 23.75
N LEU A 177 -38.38 27.17 23.78
CA LEU A 177 -38.50 28.29 22.86
C LEU A 177 -38.26 27.87 21.40
N ALA A 178 -37.29 26.99 21.15
CA ALA A 178 -37.05 26.43 19.82
C ALA A 178 -38.28 25.67 19.32
N MET A 179 -38.84 24.75 20.10
CA MET A 179 -40.04 23.98 19.74
C MET A 179 -41.25 24.86 19.48
N LYS A 180 -41.43 25.92 20.27
CA LYS A 180 -42.60 26.80 20.20
C LYS A 180 -42.47 27.87 19.11
N MET A 181 -41.28 28.40 18.88
CA MET A 181 -41.08 29.67 18.17
C MET A 181 -40.18 29.58 16.93
N SER A 182 -39.40 28.51 16.75
CA SER A 182 -38.53 28.36 15.57
C SER A 182 -39.33 28.15 14.28
N GLN A 183 -38.89 28.78 13.20
CA GLN A 183 -39.43 28.56 11.84
C GLN A 183 -38.68 27.44 11.09
N ASP A 184 -37.58 26.91 11.64
CA ASP A 184 -36.91 25.77 11.04
C ASP A 184 -37.69 24.48 11.27
N LYS A 185 -38.33 23.97 10.22
CA LYS A 185 -39.17 22.77 10.29
C LYS A 185 -38.38 21.49 10.54
N PHE A 186 -37.06 21.49 10.33
CA PHE A 186 -36.23 20.29 10.47
C PHE A 186 -35.79 20.07 11.91
N THR A 187 -35.42 21.14 12.62
CA THR A 187 -34.89 21.04 13.99
C THR A 187 -35.86 21.52 15.08
N ARG A 188 -36.93 22.25 14.74
CA ARG A 188 -37.91 22.76 15.73
C ARG A 188 -38.40 21.68 16.67
N ASP A 189 -38.87 20.56 16.13
CA ASP A 189 -39.51 19.50 16.92
C ASP A 189 -38.49 18.72 17.79
N THR A 190 -37.19 18.93 17.59
CA THR A 190 -36.09 18.39 18.41
C THR A 190 -35.44 19.47 19.31
N GLY A 191 -36.15 20.58 19.56
CA GLY A 191 -35.65 21.68 20.38
C GLY A 191 -34.51 22.44 19.71
N GLY A 192 -34.53 22.54 18.38
CA GLY A 192 -33.54 23.26 17.59
C GLY A 192 -32.26 22.48 17.32
N LEU A 193 -32.18 21.19 17.64
CA LEU A 193 -30.96 20.39 17.50
C LEU A 193 -30.56 20.21 16.03
N ILE A 194 -29.45 20.84 15.63
CA ILE A 194 -28.79 20.61 14.35
C ILE A 194 -27.91 19.36 14.44
N GLY A 195 -27.29 19.14 15.60
CA GLY A 195 -26.40 18.00 15.85
C GLY A 195 -24.94 18.42 15.99
N SER A 196 -24.04 17.47 15.81
CA SER A 196 -22.59 17.67 16.00
C SER A 196 -21.92 18.17 14.71
N ILE A 197 -21.26 19.32 14.78
CA ILE A 197 -20.45 19.88 13.67
C ILE A 197 -18.96 19.86 14.03
N ALA A 198 -18.08 19.67 13.05
CA ALA A 198 -16.62 19.72 13.24
C ALA A 198 -16.07 21.14 13.02
N GLU A 199 -14.88 21.44 13.54
CA GLU A 199 -14.16 22.70 13.29
C GLU A 199 -13.87 22.92 11.80
N GLU A 200 -13.71 21.86 11.03
CA GLU A 200 -13.61 21.95 9.58
C GLU A 200 -15.00 22.05 8.95
N ILE A 201 -15.20 23.07 8.12
CA ILE A 201 -16.44 23.24 7.33
C ILE A 201 -16.42 22.27 6.15
N TYR A 202 -17.50 21.49 5.99
CA TYR A 202 -17.73 20.72 4.78
C TYR A 202 -18.53 21.51 3.74
N GLU A 203 -18.39 21.15 2.46
CA GLU A 203 -19.22 21.72 1.40
C GLU A 203 -20.64 21.14 1.47
N GLY A 204 -21.62 22.01 1.71
CA GLY A 204 -23.00 21.59 1.87
C GLY A 204 -24.00 22.72 1.67
N SER A 205 -25.24 22.32 1.40
CA SER A 205 -26.39 23.21 1.21
C SER A 205 -27.33 23.24 2.43
N ASP A 206 -26.96 22.57 3.52
CA ASP A 206 -27.65 22.66 4.81
C ASP A 206 -27.10 23.83 5.67
N ILE A 207 -27.72 24.03 6.83
CA ILE A 207 -27.37 25.11 7.75
C ILE A 207 -26.05 24.86 8.51
N ALA A 208 -25.67 23.61 8.74
CA ALA A 208 -24.41 23.26 9.41
C ALA A 208 -23.19 23.60 8.54
N ALA A 209 -23.35 23.58 7.21
CA ALA A 209 -22.36 24.03 6.25
C ALA A 209 -22.31 25.57 6.03
N ASP A 210 -23.10 26.37 6.76
CA ASP A 210 -23.08 27.83 6.63
C ASP A 210 -21.87 28.46 7.35
N PRO A 211 -21.01 29.24 6.65
CA PRO A 211 -19.79 29.80 7.25
C PRO A 211 -20.06 30.71 8.46
N LYS A 212 -21.20 31.40 8.49
CA LYS A 212 -21.51 32.30 9.60
C LYS A 212 -22.04 31.54 10.81
N VAL A 213 -22.82 30.48 10.59
CA VAL A 213 -23.23 29.55 11.65
C VAL A 213 -22.01 28.92 12.29
N HIS A 214 -21.08 28.43 11.48
CA HIS A 214 -19.83 27.82 11.94
C HIS A 214 -18.97 28.81 12.74
N GLN A 215 -18.74 30.01 12.22
CA GLN A 215 -18.01 31.07 12.94
C GLN A 215 -18.62 31.36 14.32
N VAL A 216 -19.95 31.45 14.42
CA VAL A 216 -20.62 31.72 15.69
C VAL A 216 -20.52 30.51 16.62
N ALA A 217 -20.75 29.30 16.10
CA ALA A 217 -20.65 28.05 16.85
C ALA A 217 -19.31 27.91 17.55
N PHE A 218 -18.20 28.18 16.84
CA PHE A 218 -16.83 28.05 17.36
C PHE A 218 -16.36 29.23 18.23
N SER A 219 -17.18 30.29 18.36
CA SER A 219 -16.92 31.44 19.23
C SER A 219 -17.55 31.36 20.63
N LEU A 220 -18.50 30.44 20.83
CA LEU A 220 -19.26 30.30 22.08
C LEU A 220 -18.61 29.28 23.02
N ASN A 221 -18.81 29.40 24.34
CA ASN A 221 -18.46 28.32 25.26
C ASN A 221 -19.62 27.31 25.38
N GLU A 222 -19.35 26.16 26.00
CA GLU A 222 -20.38 25.17 26.31
C GLU A 222 -21.49 25.79 27.19
N GLY A 223 -22.74 25.57 26.81
CA GLY A 223 -23.93 26.13 27.45
C GLY A 223 -24.30 27.55 27.01
N GLU A 224 -23.41 28.26 26.30
CA GLU A 224 -23.69 29.63 25.85
C GLU A 224 -24.55 29.68 24.59
N TYR A 225 -25.29 30.78 24.44
CA TYR A 225 -26.02 31.12 23.23
C TYR A 225 -25.67 32.50 22.69
N SER A 226 -25.69 32.64 21.36
CA SER A 226 -25.33 33.87 20.66
C SER A 226 -26.44 34.91 20.67
N LYS A 227 -26.08 36.17 20.35
CA LYS A 227 -27.07 37.16 19.92
C LYS A 227 -27.60 36.84 18.52
N PRO A 228 -28.79 37.34 18.13
CA PRO A 228 -29.34 37.12 16.80
C PRO A 228 -28.36 37.54 15.69
N PHE A 229 -28.07 36.63 14.76
CA PHE A 229 -27.15 36.87 13.65
C PHE A 229 -27.73 36.39 12.33
N LYS A 230 -27.27 36.98 11.22
CA LYS A 230 -27.72 36.66 9.86
C LYS A 230 -26.88 35.54 9.26
N HIS A 231 -27.51 34.60 8.55
CA HIS A 231 -26.87 33.55 7.75
C HIS A 231 -27.65 33.34 6.44
N ARG A 232 -27.28 32.37 5.59
CA ARG A 232 -27.89 32.19 4.25
C ARG A 232 -29.40 31.91 4.26
N TYR A 233 -29.94 31.38 5.36
CA TYR A 233 -31.34 30.94 5.46
C TYR A 233 -32.23 31.88 6.28
N GLY A 234 -31.70 33.00 6.77
CA GLY A 234 -32.43 33.96 7.59
C GLY A 234 -31.60 34.47 8.75
N TYR A 235 -32.19 34.48 9.93
CA TYR A 235 -31.53 34.84 11.18
C TYR A 235 -31.65 33.69 12.17
N SER A 236 -30.63 33.50 13.01
CA SER A 236 -30.64 32.52 14.10
C SER A 236 -30.08 33.09 15.40
N ILE A 237 -30.55 32.53 16.52
CA ILE A 237 -29.82 32.44 17.78
C ILE A 237 -29.25 31.03 17.83
N LEU A 238 -27.97 30.87 18.13
CA LEU A 238 -27.30 29.57 18.21
C LEU A 238 -26.91 29.27 19.65
N LYS A 239 -27.03 28.03 20.10
CA LYS A 239 -26.52 27.55 21.39
C LYS A 239 -25.53 26.41 21.15
N VAL A 240 -24.47 26.35 21.95
CA VAL A 240 -23.57 25.19 22.04
C VAL A 240 -23.97 24.39 23.27
N ASP A 241 -24.43 23.15 23.07
CA ASP A 241 -24.78 22.25 24.17
C ASP A 241 -23.56 21.53 24.74
N GLU A 242 -22.63 21.14 23.86
CA GLU A 242 -21.46 20.32 24.21
C GLU A 242 -20.28 20.70 23.32
N ILE A 243 -19.09 20.83 23.90
CA ILE A 243 -17.81 20.91 23.19
C ILE A 243 -17.06 19.59 23.37
N VAL A 244 -16.93 18.84 22.28
CA VAL A 244 -16.16 17.59 22.23
C VAL A 244 -14.73 17.93 21.79
N PRO A 245 -13.72 17.85 22.68
CA PRO A 245 -12.36 18.25 22.36
C PRO A 245 -11.71 17.29 21.34
N PRO A 246 -10.65 17.74 20.64
CA PRO A 246 -9.86 16.87 19.78
C PRO A 246 -9.26 15.71 20.59
N LYS A 247 -9.34 14.50 20.07
CA LYS A 247 -8.68 13.32 20.66
C LYS A 247 -7.90 12.57 19.58
N PRO A 248 -6.79 11.91 19.91
CA PRO A 248 -6.09 11.05 18.96
C PRO A 248 -7.06 10.05 18.32
N ALA A 249 -7.11 10.04 17.00
CA ALA A 249 -7.89 9.05 16.25
C ALA A 249 -7.21 7.68 16.40
N PRO A 250 -7.96 6.57 16.59
CA PRO A 250 -7.40 5.22 16.58
C PRO A 250 -6.55 4.97 15.32
N PHE A 251 -5.43 4.26 15.45
CA PHE A 251 -4.52 4.00 14.33
C PHE A 251 -5.25 3.35 13.14
N GLU A 252 -6.18 2.43 13.44
CA GLU A 252 -6.96 1.70 12.46
C GLU A 252 -7.84 2.61 11.59
N ASP A 253 -8.30 3.73 12.16
CA ASP A 253 -9.16 4.71 11.46
C ASP A 253 -8.34 5.62 10.53
N VAL A 254 -7.05 5.83 10.82
CA VAL A 254 -6.19 6.77 10.10
C VAL A 254 -5.03 6.11 9.35
N VAL A 255 -4.94 4.78 9.33
CA VAL A 255 -3.82 4.06 8.70
C VAL A 255 -3.54 4.51 7.25
N GLY A 256 -4.59 4.83 6.49
CA GLY A 256 -4.46 5.32 5.11
C GLY A 256 -3.90 6.74 5.01
N GLU A 257 -4.15 7.60 6.00
CA GLU A 257 -3.55 8.94 6.09
C GLU A 257 -2.10 8.84 6.56
N VAL A 258 -1.87 8.03 7.61
CA VAL A 258 -0.51 7.74 8.12
C VAL A 258 0.38 7.20 7.01
N ALA A 259 -0.12 6.29 6.18
CA ALA A 259 0.64 5.73 5.06
C ALA A 259 0.93 6.76 3.94
N LYS A 260 0.05 7.73 3.72
CA LYS A 260 0.28 8.82 2.75
C LYS A 260 1.33 9.81 3.26
N ASP A 261 1.31 10.09 4.56
CA ASP A 261 2.21 11.05 5.21
C ASP A 261 3.56 10.44 5.58
N PHE A 262 3.65 9.11 5.59
CA PHE A 262 4.88 8.39 5.93
C PHE A 262 6.01 8.79 4.99
N ALA A 263 7.08 9.28 5.59
CA ALA A 263 8.36 9.49 4.95
C ALA A 263 9.38 8.57 5.63
N VAL A 264 10.17 7.86 4.83
CA VAL A 264 11.25 7.02 5.37
C VAL A 264 12.15 7.90 6.26
N PRO A 265 12.30 7.57 7.56
CA PRO A 265 13.10 8.36 8.47
C PRO A 265 14.54 8.50 7.96
N GLU A 266 15.10 9.71 8.02
CA GLU A 266 16.46 9.98 7.55
C GLU A 266 17.50 9.07 8.25
N GLU A 267 17.25 8.72 9.52
CA GLU A 267 18.05 7.77 10.28
C GLU A 267 18.11 6.39 9.63
N LYS A 268 16.97 5.86 9.17
CA LYS A 268 16.89 4.58 8.44
C LYS A 268 17.64 4.62 7.11
N VAL A 269 17.59 5.75 6.42
CA VAL A 269 18.35 5.96 5.17
C VAL A 269 19.87 5.94 5.46
N LYS A 270 20.31 6.56 6.56
CA LYS A 270 21.73 6.57 6.98
C LYS A 270 22.20 5.20 7.46
N GLU A 271 21.37 4.49 8.25
CA GLU A 271 21.60 3.12 8.68
C GLU A 271 21.82 2.22 7.46
N TYR A 272 20.89 2.24 6.51
CA TYR A 272 21.02 1.49 5.26
C TYR A 272 22.30 1.85 4.50
N TYR A 273 22.63 3.14 4.35
CA TYR A 273 23.87 3.56 3.70
C TYR A 273 25.12 2.98 4.37
N ASN A 274 25.18 3.04 5.70
CA ASN A 274 26.34 2.56 6.46
C ASN A 274 26.49 1.04 6.40
N GLU A 275 25.39 0.31 6.56
CA GLU A 275 25.37 -1.16 6.49
C GLU A 275 25.65 -1.69 5.08
N ASN A 276 25.23 -0.94 4.06
CA ASN A 276 25.35 -1.32 2.66
C ASN A 276 26.40 -0.50 1.92
N LYS A 277 27.39 0.05 2.64
CA LYS A 277 28.39 0.98 2.08
C LYS A 277 29.09 0.42 0.85
N GLU A 278 29.36 -0.88 0.84
CA GLU A 278 29.93 -1.61 -0.31
C GLU A 278 29.09 -1.49 -1.60
N LYS A 279 27.76 -1.39 -1.52
CA LYS A 279 26.90 -1.17 -2.69
C LYS A 279 27.09 0.21 -3.31
N PHE A 280 27.66 1.15 -2.55
CA PHE A 280 27.95 2.52 -2.99
C PHE A 280 29.42 2.72 -3.34
N LYS A 281 30.20 1.63 -3.47
CA LYS A 281 31.57 1.71 -3.96
C LYS A 281 31.57 2.37 -5.34
N GLN A 282 32.41 3.38 -5.49
CA GLN A 282 32.72 4.02 -6.75
C GLN A 282 34.20 3.82 -7.06
N ASP A 283 34.48 3.48 -8.30
CA ASP A 283 35.85 3.43 -8.79
C ASP A 283 36.36 4.85 -9.06
N GLU A 284 37.68 4.97 -9.10
CA GLU A 284 38.36 6.16 -9.57
C GLU A 284 37.88 6.52 -10.97
N MET A 285 37.47 7.78 -11.16
CA MET A 285 37.09 8.34 -12.44
C MET A 285 37.70 9.72 -12.63
N ILE A 286 38.12 10.02 -13.85
CA ILE A 286 38.56 11.36 -14.24
C ILE A 286 37.59 11.91 -15.28
N LYS A 287 37.18 13.16 -15.13
CA LYS A 287 36.46 13.87 -16.17
C LYS A 287 37.49 14.46 -17.11
N ILE A 288 37.50 14.00 -18.35
CA ILE A 288 38.37 14.55 -19.38
C ILE A 288 37.57 15.44 -20.32
N THR A 289 38.22 16.50 -20.77
CA THR A 289 37.87 17.17 -22.01
C THR A 289 38.97 16.91 -23.02
N HIS A 290 38.58 16.37 -24.18
CA HIS A 290 39.55 16.05 -25.21
C HIS A 290 39.06 16.43 -26.60
N GLY A 291 39.99 16.57 -27.52
CA GLY A 291 39.67 16.62 -28.93
C GLY A 291 40.91 16.32 -29.76
N TYR A 292 40.70 16.18 -31.07
CA TYR A 292 41.73 15.74 -31.99
C TYR A 292 41.87 16.61 -33.24
N PHE A 293 43.06 16.56 -33.81
CA PHE A 293 43.55 17.34 -34.93
C PHE A 293 44.18 16.43 -35.99
N GLY A 294 44.28 16.93 -37.24
CA GLY A 294 44.85 16.16 -38.34
C GLY A 294 46.37 16.04 -38.23
N THR A 295 47.03 17.05 -37.69
CA THR A 295 48.50 17.12 -37.58
C THR A 295 48.99 17.39 -36.17
N GLU A 296 50.23 16.99 -35.89
CA GLU A 296 50.88 17.26 -34.61
C GLU A 296 51.02 18.75 -34.34
N LYS A 297 51.31 19.54 -35.38
CA LYS A 297 51.47 20.99 -35.28
C LYS A 297 50.19 21.66 -34.80
N GLU A 298 49.05 21.30 -35.39
CA GLU A 298 47.73 21.82 -34.98
C GLU A 298 47.45 21.52 -33.51
N ALA A 299 47.74 20.29 -33.06
CA ALA A 299 47.60 19.93 -31.65
C ALA A 299 48.56 20.71 -30.74
N ARG A 300 49.79 21.00 -31.18
CA ARG A 300 50.73 21.84 -30.40
C ARG A 300 50.23 23.27 -30.29
N ASP A 301 49.78 23.85 -31.40
CA ASP A 301 49.26 25.23 -31.45
C ASP A 301 48.02 25.36 -30.56
N ALA A 302 47.10 24.40 -30.63
CA ALA A 302 45.93 24.33 -29.75
C ALA A 302 46.29 24.20 -28.26
N LEU A 303 47.30 23.40 -27.91
CA LEU A 303 47.75 23.27 -26.51
C LEU A 303 48.33 24.59 -25.98
N VAL A 304 49.05 25.34 -26.80
CA VAL A 304 49.55 26.68 -26.44
C VAL A 304 48.39 27.63 -26.18
N MET A 305 47.41 27.68 -27.08
CA MET A 305 46.21 28.53 -26.91
C MET A 305 45.47 28.22 -25.60
N LEU A 306 45.27 26.93 -25.27
CA LEU A 306 44.63 26.50 -24.03
C LEU A 306 45.43 26.94 -22.79
N LYS A 307 46.77 26.80 -22.83
CA LYS A 307 47.66 27.23 -21.73
C LYS A 307 47.73 28.75 -21.57
N GLU A 308 47.50 29.51 -22.65
CA GLU A 308 47.41 30.97 -22.64
C GLU A 308 46.03 31.50 -22.21
N GLY A 309 45.09 30.60 -21.90
CA GLY A 309 43.77 30.94 -21.35
C GLY A 309 42.63 30.92 -22.36
N SER A 310 42.87 30.47 -23.60
CA SER A 310 41.79 30.23 -24.56
C SER A 310 40.91 29.08 -24.08
N THR A 311 39.61 29.17 -24.34
CA THR A 311 38.65 28.13 -23.98
C THR A 311 38.73 26.93 -24.93
N PHE A 312 38.28 25.76 -24.45
CA PHE A 312 38.10 24.59 -25.31
C PHE A 312 37.19 24.87 -26.51
N GLU A 313 36.15 25.67 -26.33
CA GLU A 313 35.27 26.05 -27.43
C GLU A 313 36.01 26.85 -28.52
N GLU A 314 36.81 27.85 -28.15
CA GLU A 314 37.60 28.66 -29.09
C GLU A 314 38.63 27.80 -29.83
N VAL A 315 39.29 26.89 -29.11
CA VAL A 315 40.36 26.06 -29.68
C VAL A 315 39.79 24.95 -30.58
N PHE A 316 38.72 24.28 -30.16
CA PHE A 316 38.18 23.15 -30.93
C PHE A 316 37.20 23.56 -32.04
N SER A 317 36.56 24.73 -31.96
CA SER A 317 35.71 25.25 -33.05
C SER A 317 36.49 25.48 -34.35
N THR A 318 37.80 25.68 -34.27
CA THR A 318 38.71 25.83 -35.42
C THR A 318 39.38 24.52 -35.83
N SER A 319 39.05 23.40 -35.17
CA SER A 319 39.61 22.10 -35.53
C SER A 319 39.18 21.70 -36.95
N PRO A 320 40.11 21.23 -37.80
CA PRO A 320 39.79 20.74 -39.14
C PRO A 320 38.99 19.43 -39.12
N MET A 321 38.72 18.86 -37.93
CA MET A 321 37.91 17.67 -37.73
C MET A 321 36.46 18.06 -37.38
N PRO A 322 35.47 17.84 -38.26
CA PRO A 322 34.10 18.35 -38.09
C PRO A 322 33.40 17.89 -36.80
N GLU A 323 33.67 16.66 -36.33
CA GLU A 323 33.05 16.15 -35.11
C GLU A 323 33.61 16.83 -33.85
N SER A 324 34.93 17.03 -33.78
CA SER A 324 35.57 17.80 -32.69
C SER A 324 35.08 19.23 -32.64
N ALA A 325 34.98 19.90 -33.80
CA ALA A 325 34.49 21.27 -33.90
C ALA A 325 33.02 21.40 -33.51
N LYS A 326 32.16 20.45 -33.93
CA LYS A 326 30.75 20.42 -33.56
C LYS A 326 30.54 20.21 -32.06
N LYS A 327 31.37 19.36 -31.44
CA LYS A 327 31.27 19.05 -30.01
C LYS A 327 31.93 20.11 -29.12
N LYS A 328 32.76 20.99 -29.68
CA LYS A 328 33.54 22.00 -28.96
C LYS A 328 34.47 21.36 -27.90
N GLY A 329 34.97 20.17 -28.21
CA GLY A 329 35.62 19.26 -27.26
C GLY A 329 34.65 18.20 -26.73
N TYR A 330 35.14 16.97 -26.60
CA TYR A 330 34.40 15.85 -26.04
C TYR A 330 34.61 15.81 -24.53
N GLN A 331 33.52 15.96 -23.77
CA GLN A 331 33.53 15.89 -22.31
C GLN A 331 33.03 14.52 -21.85
N ASN A 332 33.86 13.75 -21.15
CA ASN A 332 33.50 12.40 -20.70
C ASN A 332 34.13 12.07 -19.35
N TRP A 333 33.40 11.34 -18.51
CA TRP A 333 33.99 10.64 -17.39
C TRP A 333 34.64 9.34 -17.89
N LEU A 334 35.92 9.15 -17.60
CA LEU A 334 36.65 7.91 -17.83
C LEU A 334 36.75 7.13 -16.53
N ARG A 335 36.48 5.82 -16.60
CA ARG A 335 36.80 4.84 -15.56
C ARG A 335 37.96 3.97 -16.03
N ARG A 336 38.75 3.44 -15.09
CA ARG A 336 39.85 2.54 -15.45
C ARG A 336 39.39 1.33 -16.26
N GLY A 337 40.20 0.91 -17.23
CA GLY A 337 39.94 -0.22 -18.12
C GLY A 337 38.82 0.00 -19.15
N THR A 338 38.29 1.23 -19.27
CA THR A 338 37.28 1.58 -20.28
C THR A 338 37.90 2.13 -21.57
N ILE A 339 37.11 2.20 -22.64
CA ILE A 339 37.58 2.81 -23.89
C ILE A 339 37.71 4.32 -23.73
N ILE A 340 38.81 4.90 -24.23
CA ILE A 340 38.97 6.34 -24.31
C ILE A 340 38.24 6.81 -25.58
N PRO A 341 37.19 7.65 -25.49
CA PRO A 341 36.42 8.03 -26.66
C PRO A 341 37.31 8.63 -27.75
N THR A 342 37.05 8.28 -29.01
CA THR A 342 37.84 8.65 -30.21
C THR A 342 39.28 8.12 -30.29
N VAL A 343 39.81 7.49 -29.24
CA VAL A 343 41.12 6.80 -29.28
C VAL A 343 40.94 5.29 -29.36
N GLY A 344 40.11 4.72 -28.49
CA GLY A 344 39.96 3.26 -28.33
C GLY A 344 40.52 2.78 -27.00
N LYS A 345 40.84 1.48 -26.91
CA LYS A 345 41.48 0.89 -25.72
C LYS A 345 42.99 1.12 -25.79
N ASP A 346 43.53 1.86 -24.83
CA ASP A 346 44.94 2.26 -24.79
C ASP A 346 45.40 2.40 -23.34
N GLU A 347 45.98 1.33 -22.79
CA GLU A 347 46.34 1.22 -21.36
C GLU A 347 47.49 2.17 -20.98
N GLU A 348 48.39 2.50 -21.92
CA GLU A 348 49.48 3.45 -21.68
C GLU A 348 48.95 4.87 -21.60
N LEU A 349 48.09 5.27 -22.54
CA LEU A 349 47.43 6.57 -22.49
C LEU A 349 46.56 6.70 -21.23
N GLU A 350 45.76 5.68 -20.93
CA GLU A 350 44.90 5.66 -19.74
C GLU A 350 45.74 5.87 -18.46
N SER A 351 46.79 5.09 -18.26
CA SER A 351 47.67 5.20 -17.09
C SER A 351 48.24 6.61 -16.95
N LYS A 352 48.63 7.23 -18.06
CA LYS A 352 49.11 8.62 -18.07
C LYS A 352 48.02 9.63 -17.72
N LEU A 353 46.82 9.51 -18.31
CA LEU A 353 45.71 10.43 -18.03
C LEU A 353 45.28 10.37 -16.56
N PHE A 354 45.24 9.17 -15.97
CA PHE A 354 44.91 9.00 -14.55
C PHE A 354 46.04 9.43 -13.60
N ALA A 355 47.27 9.60 -14.07
CA ALA A 355 48.37 10.12 -13.26
C ALA A 355 48.42 11.66 -13.18
N LEU A 356 47.61 12.36 -13.98
CA LEU A 356 47.56 13.82 -14.03
C LEU A 356 46.64 14.40 -12.95
N GLU A 357 46.97 15.60 -12.50
CA GLU A 357 46.14 16.39 -11.58
C GLU A 357 45.02 17.13 -12.33
N VAL A 358 43.96 17.49 -11.60
CA VAL A 358 42.88 18.33 -12.15
C VAL A 358 43.47 19.68 -12.57
N GLY A 359 43.15 20.11 -13.79
CA GLY A 359 43.72 21.31 -14.40
C GLY A 359 44.93 21.05 -15.30
N GLU A 360 45.44 19.83 -15.37
CA GLU A 360 46.57 19.50 -16.24
C GLU A 360 46.14 19.10 -17.66
N TYR A 361 47.05 19.36 -18.61
CA TYR A 361 46.91 19.00 -20.01
C TYR A 361 47.89 17.90 -20.39
N TYR A 362 47.46 16.98 -21.26
CA TYR A 362 48.32 15.95 -21.84
C TYR A 362 48.14 15.85 -23.35
N GLY A 363 49.27 15.70 -24.05
CA GLY A 363 49.35 15.68 -25.51
C GLY A 363 50.42 16.65 -26.04
N PRO A 364 50.61 16.73 -27.36
CA PRO A 364 49.90 15.97 -28.40
C PRO A 364 50.12 14.45 -28.29
N TYR A 365 49.04 13.68 -28.36
CA TYR A 365 49.09 12.21 -28.36
C TYR A 365 48.62 11.65 -29.71
N LYS A 366 49.42 10.78 -30.33
CA LYS A 366 49.07 10.20 -31.64
C LYS A 366 48.24 8.93 -31.48
N SER A 367 47.07 8.91 -32.11
CA SER A 367 46.20 7.73 -32.26
C SER A 367 45.96 7.40 -33.75
N GLU A 368 45.16 6.37 -34.03
CA GLU A 368 44.67 6.10 -35.39
C GLU A 368 43.81 7.23 -35.97
N LYS A 369 43.05 7.96 -35.13
CA LYS A 369 42.14 9.03 -35.58
C LYS A 369 42.80 10.39 -35.75
N GLY A 370 44.07 10.53 -35.35
CA GLY A 370 44.80 11.80 -35.39
C GLY A 370 45.49 12.12 -34.07
N TRP A 371 45.80 13.40 -33.87
CA TRP A 371 46.55 13.92 -32.73
C TRP A 371 45.63 14.53 -31.69
N HIS A 372 45.72 14.07 -30.44
CA HIS A 372 44.81 14.43 -29.35
C HIS A 372 45.46 15.35 -28.32
N ILE A 373 44.64 16.19 -27.72
CA ILE A 373 44.93 16.90 -26.47
C ILE A 373 43.84 16.54 -25.48
N PHE A 374 44.25 16.24 -24.25
CA PHE A 374 43.38 15.95 -23.12
C PHE A 374 43.59 17.00 -22.04
N TYR A 375 42.53 17.26 -21.29
CA TYR A 375 42.55 18.08 -20.09
C TYR A 375 41.73 17.40 -19.01
N ILE A 376 42.26 17.38 -17.80
CA ILE A 376 41.57 16.81 -16.64
C ILE A 376 40.71 17.91 -16.02
N GLU A 377 39.40 17.83 -16.24
CA GLU A 377 38.45 18.81 -15.70
C GLU A 377 38.12 18.56 -14.23
N ASP A 378 38.03 17.29 -13.84
CA ASP A 378 37.53 16.88 -12.53
C ASP A 378 37.98 15.45 -12.23
N ARG A 379 37.91 15.05 -10.96
CA ARG A 379 38.33 13.74 -10.49
C ARG A 379 37.40 13.26 -9.37
N LYS A 380 37.01 12.00 -9.46
CA LYS A 380 36.36 11.24 -8.39
C LYS A 380 37.33 10.16 -7.94
N GLU A 381 37.72 10.22 -6.68
CA GLU A 381 38.59 9.22 -6.07
C GLU A 381 37.87 7.87 -5.91
N GLU A 382 38.66 6.79 -5.93
CA GLU A 382 38.14 5.48 -5.52
C GLU A 382 37.69 5.57 -4.05
N GLY A 383 36.48 5.08 -3.78
CA GLY A 383 35.90 5.15 -2.45
C GLY A 383 34.42 4.83 -2.49
N TYR A 384 33.64 5.56 -1.71
CA TYR A 384 32.19 5.40 -1.65
C TYR A 384 31.54 6.69 -2.07
N LYS A 385 30.44 6.60 -2.82
CA LYS A 385 29.60 7.78 -3.11
C LYS A 385 29.16 8.40 -1.80
N GLU A 386 29.18 9.73 -1.72
CA GLU A 386 28.76 10.43 -0.51
C GLU A 386 27.28 10.19 -0.21
N TYR A 387 26.93 10.16 1.08
CA TYR A 387 25.55 9.93 1.52
C TYR A 387 24.55 10.87 0.83
N GLU A 388 24.92 12.15 0.71
CA GLU A 388 24.08 13.19 0.12
C GLU A 388 23.78 12.92 -1.37
N ASP A 389 24.69 12.26 -2.08
CA ASP A 389 24.54 11.91 -3.50
C ASP A 389 23.60 10.71 -3.71
N VAL A 390 23.42 9.87 -2.68
CA VAL A 390 22.69 8.59 -2.81
C VAL A 390 21.43 8.51 -1.94
N LYS A 391 21.21 9.45 -1.01
CA LYS A 391 20.09 9.39 -0.05
C LYS A 391 18.72 9.23 -0.69
N ASP A 392 18.45 9.91 -1.82
CA ASP A 392 17.15 9.81 -2.49
C ASP A 392 16.99 8.46 -3.20
N THR A 393 18.08 7.92 -3.74
CA THR A 393 18.09 6.56 -4.29
C THR A 393 17.82 5.53 -3.20
N ILE A 394 18.43 5.70 -2.02
CA ILE A 394 18.20 4.84 -0.86
C ILE A 394 16.77 4.97 -0.37
N LYS A 395 16.21 6.17 -0.29
CA LYS A 395 14.79 6.39 0.09
C LYS A 395 13.86 5.61 -0.83
N HIS A 396 14.04 5.73 -2.15
CA HIS A 396 13.23 4.97 -3.11
C HIS A 396 13.40 3.46 -2.96
N GLN A 397 14.62 2.99 -2.68
CA GLN A 397 14.88 1.58 -2.44
C GLN A 397 14.18 1.09 -1.15
N LEU A 398 14.32 1.79 -0.03
CA LEU A 398 13.68 1.44 1.23
C LEU A 398 12.16 1.46 1.11
N VAL A 399 11.60 2.44 0.40
CA VAL A 399 10.19 2.47 0.03
C VAL A 399 9.82 1.15 -0.69
N SER A 400 10.54 0.73 -1.72
CA SER A 400 10.27 -0.56 -2.39
C SER A 400 10.38 -1.77 -1.45
N GLU A 401 11.43 -1.83 -0.63
CA GLU A 401 11.65 -2.94 0.31
C GLU A 401 10.54 -3.04 1.37
N TYR A 402 10.03 -1.89 1.82
CA TYR A 402 8.88 -1.84 2.71
C TYR A 402 7.62 -2.38 2.05
N ALA A 403 7.38 -2.07 0.77
CA ALA A 403 6.21 -2.57 0.05
C ALA A 403 6.28 -4.08 -0.18
N ASP A 404 7.47 -4.60 -0.48
CA ASP A 404 7.70 -6.02 -0.64
C ASP A 404 7.43 -6.77 0.67
N LYS A 405 8.02 -6.31 1.78
CA LYS A 405 7.79 -6.88 3.12
C LYS A 405 6.32 -6.80 3.55
N ALA A 406 5.65 -5.68 3.29
CA ALA A 406 4.25 -5.51 3.64
C ALA A 406 3.35 -6.43 2.81
N SER A 407 3.62 -6.57 1.51
CA SER A 407 2.89 -7.47 0.62
C SER A 407 3.07 -8.93 1.02
N GLU A 408 4.30 -9.32 1.36
CA GLU A 408 4.62 -10.66 1.86
C GLU A 408 3.86 -10.94 3.16
N LYS A 409 3.94 -10.05 4.15
CA LYS A 409 3.21 -10.19 5.43
C LYS A 409 1.71 -10.34 5.19
N ALA A 410 1.10 -9.46 4.40
CA ALA A 410 -0.34 -9.56 4.13
C ALA A 410 -0.73 -10.87 3.43
N PHE A 411 0.13 -11.38 2.54
CA PHE A 411 -0.12 -12.67 1.91
C PHE A 411 -0.01 -13.82 2.91
N LEU A 412 0.98 -13.81 3.80
CA LEU A 412 1.11 -14.77 4.90
C LEU A 412 -0.12 -14.75 5.82
N ASP A 413 -0.57 -13.57 6.23
CA ASP A 413 -1.75 -13.38 7.08
C ASP A 413 -3.03 -13.93 6.42
N LEU A 414 -3.16 -13.76 5.09
CA LEU A 414 -4.27 -14.34 4.31
C LEU A 414 -4.17 -15.85 4.21
N MET A 415 -2.97 -16.40 4.01
CA MET A 415 -2.75 -17.83 3.99
C MET A 415 -3.12 -18.46 5.33
N GLU A 416 -2.77 -17.82 6.44
CA GLU A 416 -3.17 -18.23 7.78
C GLU A 416 -4.69 -18.17 7.94
N LYS A 417 -5.30 -17.01 7.64
CA LYS A 417 -6.75 -16.79 7.74
C LYS A 417 -7.59 -17.83 6.99
N TYR A 418 -7.13 -18.24 5.80
CA TYR A 418 -7.84 -19.20 4.97
C TYR A 418 -7.37 -20.65 5.15
N GLY A 419 -6.49 -20.92 6.12
CA GLY A 419 -6.01 -22.27 6.42
C GLY A 419 -5.31 -22.92 5.23
N VAL A 420 -4.40 -22.20 4.58
CA VAL A 420 -3.68 -22.72 3.41
C VAL A 420 -2.66 -23.79 3.83
N VAL A 421 -2.81 -24.98 3.25
CA VAL A 421 -1.86 -26.09 3.38
C VAL A 421 -1.16 -26.32 2.06
N ASN A 422 0.14 -26.04 2.03
CA ASN A 422 0.99 -26.23 0.87
C ASN A 422 1.80 -27.53 1.02
N TYR A 423 1.35 -28.62 0.41
CA TYR A 423 2.05 -29.91 0.48
C TYR A 423 3.49 -29.84 -0.06
N VAL A 424 3.81 -28.88 -0.93
CA VAL A 424 5.17 -28.67 -1.46
C VAL A 424 6.12 -28.21 -0.35
N GLU A 425 5.66 -27.42 0.61
CA GLU A 425 6.44 -27.05 1.80
C GLU A 425 6.72 -28.24 2.71
N LEU A 426 5.90 -29.29 2.60
CA LEU A 426 6.10 -30.59 3.26
C LEU A 426 6.93 -31.57 2.40
N GLY A 427 7.55 -31.09 1.31
CA GLY A 427 8.37 -31.92 0.42
C GLY A 427 7.60 -32.91 -0.45
N THR A 428 6.28 -32.76 -0.59
CA THR A 428 5.40 -33.72 -1.28
C THR A 428 4.39 -33.04 -2.21
N TYR A 429 3.82 -33.79 -3.16
CA TYR A 429 2.78 -33.32 -4.08
C TYR A 429 1.42 -33.98 -3.81
N ARG A 430 1.28 -34.70 -2.68
CA ARG A 430 0.10 -35.48 -2.33
C ARG A 430 -0.28 -35.29 -0.86
N MET A 431 -1.57 -35.48 -0.58
CA MET A 431 -2.13 -35.50 0.77
C MET A 431 -1.45 -36.58 1.63
N LEU A 432 -1.12 -36.22 2.86
CA LEU A 432 -0.52 -37.08 3.87
C LEU A 432 -1.57 -37.45 4.93
N THR A 433 -1.44 -38.65 5.50
CA THR A 433 -2.20 -39.06 6.70
C THR A 433 -1.79 -38.24 7.92
N PRO A 434 -2.62 -38.15 8.97
CA PRO A 434 -2.25 -37.47 10.22
C PRO A 434 -0.88 -37.94 10.76
N GLU A 435 -0.65 -39.25 10.79
CA GLU A 435 0.59 -39.84 11.31
C GLU A 435 1.81 -39.44 10.49
N GLN A 436 1.66 -39.40 9.16
CA GLN A 436 2.73 -38.97 8.26
C GLN A 436 3.06 -37.48 8.43
N ILE A 437 2.07 -36.61 8.62
CA ILE A 437 2.35 -35.19 8.85
C ILE A 437 3.11 -34.99 10.16
N LEU A 438 2.72 -35.69 11.23
CA LEU A 438 3.45 -35.63 12.51
C LEU A 438 4.85 -36.23 12.40
N GLU A 439 5.04 -37.27 11.59
CA GLU A 439 6.35 -37.83 11.31
C GLU A 439 7.24 -36.85 10.52
N GLU A 440 6.70 -36.16 9.52
CA GLU A 440 7.41 -35.11 8.78
C GLU A 440 7.76 -33.92 9.66
N ALA A 441 6.88 -33.54 10.59
CA ALA A 441 7.15 -32.46 11.54
C ALA A 441 8.37 -32.77 12.41
N ARG A 442 8.37 -33.94 13.07
CA ARG A 442 9.48 -34.39 13.94
C ARG A 442 10.80 -34.59 13.19
N ASN A 443 10.73 -35.02 11.93
CA ASN A 443 11.92 -35.31 11.12
C ASN A 443 12.32 -34.15 10.20
N ALA A 444 11.70 -32.98 10.36
CA ALA A 444 11.95 -31.84 9.52
C ALA A 444 13.42 -31.39 9.61
N ARG A 445 14.00 -30.99 8.48
CA ARG A 445 15.40 -30.53 8.42
C ARG A 445 15.60 -29.13 8.96
N THR A 446 14.53 -28.35 9.05
CA THR A 446 14.56 -26.96 9.49
C THR A 446 13.39 -26.69 10.43
N PRO A 447 13.54 -25.77 11.39
CA PRO A 447 12.47 -25.37 12.29
C PRO A 447 11.21 -24.91 11.53
N LEU A 448 11.40 -24.19 10.42
CA LEU A 448 10.31 -23.70 9.59
C LEU A 448 9.50 -24.84 8.93
N THR A 449 10.18 -25.90 8.48
CA THR A 449 9.50 -27.07 7.92
C THR A 449 8.74 -27.84 9.01
N SER A 450 9.31 -27.95 10.22
CA SER A 450 8.63 -28.56 11.37
C SER A 450 7.35 -27.79 11.72
N PHE A 451 7.47 -26.47 11.87
CA PHE A 451 6.35 -25.57 12.11
C PHE A 451 5.26 -25.69 11.05
N ASN A 452 5.61 -25.70 9.76
CA ASN A 452 4.65 -25.81 8.67
C ASN A 452 3.93 -27.16 8.66
N ALA A 453 4.60 -28.24 9.06
CA ALA A 453 3.98 -29.56 9.20
C ALA A 453 2.98 -29.61 10.35
N TYR A 454 3.34 -29.10 11.55
CA TYR A 454 2.39 -28.99 12.66
C TYR A 454 1.22 -28.06 12.32
N ARG A 455 1.46 -26.94 11.62
CA ARG A 455 0.39 -26.04 11.12
C ARG A 455 -0.54 -26.76 10.15
N ALA A 456 0.01 -27.51 9.21
CA ALA A 456 -0.79 -28.31 8.28
C ALA A 456 -1.65 -29.34 9.03
N PHE A 457 -1.10 -29.95 10.09
CA PHE A 457 -1.82 -30.90 10.93
C PHE A 457 -3.02 -30.24 11.64
N THR A 458 -2.81 -29.09 12.29
CA THR A 458 -3.87 -28.39 13.03
C THR A 458 -4.98 -27.87 12.11
N ILE A 459 -4.66 -27.51 10.86
CA ILE A 459 -5.63 -27.09 9.85
C ILE A 459 -6.43 -28.28 9.29
N LEU A 460 -5.76 -29.37 8.90
CA LEU A 460 -6.41 -30.50 8.24
C LEU A 460 -7.16 -31.40 9.23
N TYR A 461 -6.67 -31.50 10.46
CA TYR A 461 -7.16 -32.42 11.47
C TYR A 461 -7.41 -31.73 12.82
N PRO A 462 -8.23 -30.66 12.87
CA PRO A 462 -8.44 -29.84 14.08
C PRO A 462 -9.04 -30.63 15.25
N ASP A 463 -9.84 -31.66 14.97
CA ASP A 463 -10.47 -32.51 15.99
C ASP A 463 -9.63 -33.73 16.40
N HIS A 464 -8.41 -33.88 15.84
CA HIS A 464 -7.56 -35.02 16.15
C HIS A 464 -7.06 -34.96 17.61
N PRO A 465 -6.94 -36.10 18.33
CA PRO A 465 -6.46 -36.11 19.70
C PRO A 465 -5.12 -35.39 19.92
N ASP A 466 -4.23 -35.39 18.93
CA ASP A 466 -2.92 -34.73 18.99
C ASP A 466 -2.92 -33.28 18.46
N ALA A 467 -4.06 -32.71 18.05
CA ALA A 467 -4.11 -31.34 17.51
C ALA A 467 -3.66 -30.29 18.54
N HIS A 468 -4.00 -30.48 19.82
CA HIS A 468 -3.51 -29.64 20.90
C HIS A 468 -1.97 -29.71 21.01
N LYS A 469 -1.37 -30.91 20.93
CA LYS A 469 0.08 -31.09 20.98
C LYS A 469 0.78 -30.38 19.81
N ALA A 470 0.23 -30.51 18.61
CA ALA A 470 0.74 -29.82 17.43
C ALA A 470 0.69 -28.29 17.60
N LEU A 471 -0.41 -27.75 18.15
CA LEU A 471 -0.52 -26.31 18.43
C LEU A 471 0.50 -25.84 19.47
N PHE A 472 0.73 -26.61 20.52
CA PHE A 472 1.77 -26.31 21.50
C PHE A 472 3.17 -26.31 20.85
N MET A 473 3.47 -27.32 20.03
CA MET A 473 4.76 -27.41 19.33
C MET A 473 4.97 -26.26 18.37
N MET A 474 3.93 -25.78 17.69
CA MET A 474 4.01 -24.57 16.87
C MET A 474 4.48 -23.37 17.70
N GLY A 475 3.93 -23.16 18.91
CA GLY A 475 4.34 -22.10 19.82
C GLY A 475 5.79 -22.27 20.30
N PHE A 476 6.17 -23.49 20.66
CA PHE A 476 7.52 -23.84 21.11
C PHE A 476 8.58 -23.60 20.04
N ILE A 477 8.36 -24.07 18.81
CA ILE A 477 9.28 -23.85 17.69
C ILE A 477 9.43 -22.34 17.40
N GLN A 478 8.32 -21.58 17.48
CA GLN A 478 8.39 -20.13 17.28
C GLN A 478 9.24 -19.43 18.33
N SER A 479 9.12 -19.80 19.61
CA SER A 479 9.93 -19.16 20.67
C SER A 479 11.38 -19.65 20.68
N GLU A 480 11.61 -20.96 20.62
CA GLU A 480 12.91 -21.56 20.95
C GLU A 480 13.82 -21.78 19.74
N GLU A 481 13.25 -21.92 18.54
CA GLU A 481 14.03 -22.18 17.33
C GLU A 481 14.01 -21.01 16.35
N LEU A 482 12.86 -20.33 16.22
CA LEU A 482 12.70 -19.20 15.30
C LEU A 482 12.84 -17.82 15.97
N ASN A 483 12.86 -17.76 17.31
CA ASN A 483 12.94 -16.52 18.08
C ASN A 483 11.83 -15.48 17.78
N ASP A 484 10.67 -15.94 17.28
CA ASP A 484 9.49 -15.10 17.02
C ASP A 484 8.52 -15.16 18.20
N TYR A 485 8.90 -14.45 19.26
CA TYR A 485 8.14 -14.41 20.52
C TYR A 485 6.74 -13.80 20.39
N GLY A 486 6.51 -12.98 19.35
CA GLY A 486 5.20 -12.41 19.07
C GLY A 486 4.23 -13.51 18.61
N LYS A 487 4.66 -14.31 17.62
CA LYS A 487 3.87 -15.47 17.16
C LYS A 487 3.77 -16.55 18.21
N ALA A 488 4.86 -16.83 18.94
CA ALA A 488 4.83 -17.81 20.02
C ALA A 488 3.77 -17.46 21.07
N ARG A 489 3.71 -16.18 21.50
CA ARG A 489 2.69 -15.69 22.42
C ARG A 489 1.27 -15.95 21.88
N ALA A 490 1.00 -15.55 20.65
CA ALA A 490 -0.32 -15.73 20.04
C ALA A 490 -0.73 -17.22 20.01
N LEU A 491 0.19 -18.12 19.68
CA LEU A 491 -0.06 -19.56 19.62
C LEU A 491 -0.32 -20.18 21.00
N PHE A 492 0.41 -19.73 22.03
CA PHE A 492 0.17 -20.19 23.41
C PHE A 492 -1.15 -19.62 23.96
N GLU A 493 -1.48 -18.36 23.68
CA GLU A 493 -2.80 -17.77 24.02
C GLU A 493 -3.94 -18.54 23.34
N GLU A 494 -3.80 -18.85 22.04
CA GLU A 494 -4.73 -19.68 21.29
C GLU A 494 -4.86 -21.09 21.89
N TYR A 495 -3.74 -21.69 22.30
CA TYR A 495 -3.75 -22.98 22.98
C TYR A 495 -4.59 -22.94 24.25
N ILE A 496 -4.37 -21.95 25.12
CA ILE A 496 -5.11 -21.83 26.38
C ILE A 496 -6.61 -21.61 26.14
N GLU A 497 -6.96 -20.83 25.13
CA GLU A 497 -8.35 -20.59 24.76
C GLU A 497 -9.03 -21.86 24.22
N LYS A 498 -8.39 -22.57 23.29
CA LYS A 498 -8.98 -23.75 22.64
C LYS A 498 -8.90 -25.02 23.50
N TYR A 499 -7.81 -25.19 24.24
CA TYR A 499 -7.50 -26.39 25.01
C TYR A 499 -7.17 -26.06 26.47
N PRO A 500 -8.08 -25.42 27.23
CA PRO A 500 -7.84 -25.03 28.64
C PRO A 500 -7.65 -26.23 29.59
N ARG A 501 -7.87 -27.46 29.10
CA ARG A 501 -7.62 -28.72 29.81
C ARG A 501 -6.72 -29.68 29.00
N GLY A 502 -6.03 -29.16 27.99
CA GLY A 502 -5.05 -29.92 27.22
C GLY A 502 -3.85 -30.27 28.08
N SER A 503 -3.09 -31.30 27.68
CA SER A 503 -1.94 -31.78 28.48
C SER A 503 -0.88 -30.71 28.72
N PHE A 504 -0.73 -29.77 27.79
CA PHE A 504 0.24 -28.68 27.82
C PHE A 504 -0.37 -27.34 28.27
N ALA A 505 -1.54 -27.31 28.92
CA ALA A 505 -2.16 -26.06 29.34
C ALA A 505 -1.34 -25.32 30.42
N ASP A 506 -0.80 -26.05 31.38
CA ASP A 506 0.09 -25.49 32.40
C ASP A 506 1.41 -25.04 31.76
N ASP A 507 1.93 -25.81 30.80
CA ASP A 507 3.17 -25.49 30.09
C ASP A 507 3.02 -24.25 29.19
N ALA A 508 1.91 -24.13 28.45
CA ALA A 508 1.64 -22.95 27.62
C ALA A 508 1.49 -21.69 28.49
N SER A 509 0.86 -21.80 29.66
CA SER A 509 0.78 -20.70 30.63
C SER A 509 2.16 -20.31 31.14
N TRP A 510 2.98 -21.30 31.50
CA TRP A 510 4.36 -21.07 31.91
C TRP A 510 5.19 -20.42 30.81
N MET A 511 5.04 -20.86 29.56
CA MET A 511 5.72 -20.26 28.41
C MET A 511 5.34 -18.78 28.28
N LEU A 512 4.05 -18.42 28.34
CA LEU A 512 3.59 -17.03 28.25
C LEU A 512 4.22 -16.10 29.30
N GLU A 513 4.40 -16.59 30.52
CA GLU A 513 5.04 -15.86 31.62
C GLU A 513 6.56 -15.72 31.43
N ASN A 514 7.18 -16.67 30.71
CA ASN A 514 8.63 -16.82 30.61
C ASN A 514 9.19 -16.63 29.19
N LEU A 515 8.39 -16.14 28.23
CA LEU A 515 8.87 -15.75 26.89
C LEU A 515 10.00 -14.73 27.03
N LYS A 516 11.15 -15.00 26.40
CA LYS A 516 12.39 -14.19 26.48
C LYS A 516 13.09 -14.18 27.85
N THR A 517 12.77 -15.13 28.72
CA THR A 517 13.52 -15.35 29.95
C THR A 517 14.52 -16.50 29.76
N GLY A 518 15.69 -16.36 30.38
CA GLY A 518 16.65 -17.46 30.50
C GLY A 518 16.33 -18.44 31.63
N GLU A 519 15.08 -18.47 32.09
CA GLU A 519 14.62 -19.42 33.11
C GLU A 519 14.61 -20.84 32.51
N PRO A 520 15.17 -21.84 33.20
CA PRO A 520 15.18 -23.22 32.71
C PRO A 520 13.76 -23.79 32.63
N PHE A 521 13.53 -24.72 31.71
CA PHE A 521 12.21 -25.34 31.59
C PHE A 521 11.89 -26.21 32.82
N PRO A 522 10.61 -26.29 33.24
CA PRO A 522 10.18 -27.29 34.20
C PRO A 522 10.51 -28.71 33.72
N GLU A 523 11.03 -29.57 34.59
CA GLU A 523 11.47 -30.93 34.19
C GLU A 523 10.34 -31.80 33.61
N ASN A 524 9.10 -31.59 34.03
CA ASN A 524 7.94 -32.24 33.42
C ASN A 524 7.74 -31.78 31.97
N MET A 525 7.82 -30.47 31.72
CA MET A 525 7.68 -29.90 30.38
C MET A 525 8.76 -30.42 29.44
N LYS A 526 10.02 -30.49 29.90
CA LYS A 526 11.13 -31.03 29.09
C LYS A 526 10.83 -32.44 28.62
N LYS A 527 10.43 -33.30 29.54
CA LYS A 527 10.11 -34.69 29.24
C LYS A 527 8.93 -34.80 28.28
N GLU A 528 7.91 -33.96 28.45
CA GLU A 528 6.75 -33.94 27.56
C GLU A 528 7.10 -33.48 26.14
N ILE A 529 8.01 -32.49 25.99
CA ILE A 529 8.54 -32.06 24.68
C ILE A 529 9.40 -33.15 24.03
N GLU A 530 10.29 -33.78 24.80
CA GLU A 530 11.13 -34.89 24.32
C GLU A 530 10.29 -36.10 23.86
N GLU A 531 9.17 -36.38 24.53
CA GLU A 531 8.20 -37.41 24.13
C GLU A 531 7.51 -37.09 22.78
N LEU A 532 7.49 -35.81 22.37
CA LEU A 532 7.06 -35.37 21.05
C LEU A 532 8.17 -35.43 20.00
N GLY A 533 9.38 -35.85 20.37
CA GLY A 533 10.51 -36.06 19.46
C GLY A 533 11.34 -34.81 19.18
N GLU A 534 11.22 -33.79 20.02
CA GLU A 534 11.86 -32.48 19.84
C GLU A 534 12.95 -32.29 20.90
N GLU A 535 14.08 -31.68 20.52
CA GLU A 535 15.24 -31.51 21.38
C GLU A 535 15.11 -30.23 22.23
N VAL A 536 15.28 -30.35 23.55
CA VAL A 536 15.26 -29.19 24.45
C VAL A 536 16.69 -28.64 24.61
N ASP A 537 17.02 -27.60 23.85
CA ASP A 537 18.32 -26.92 23.93
C ASP A 537 18.22 -25.65 24.81
N GLU A 538 18.48 -25.81 26.12
CA GLU A 538 18.45 -24.68 27.07
C GLU A 538 19.53 -23.63 26.82
N THR A 539 20.56 -23.93 26.02
CA THR A 539 21.64 -22.95 25.73
C THR A 539 21.15 -21.80 24.85
N ARG A 540 20.01 -21.97 24.17
CA ARG A 540 19.37 -20.96 23.33
C ARG A 540 18.56 -19.93 24.12
N ARG A 541 18.24 -20.21 25.39
CA ARG A 541 17.49 -19.30 26.26
C ARG A 541 18.42 -18.25 26.87
N ILE A 542 18.79 -17.27 26.06
CA ILE A 542 19.70 -16.18 26.44
C ILE A 542 19.05 -15.28 27.50
N ARG A 543 19.79 -14.96 28.57
CA ARG A 543 19.33 -14.04 29.62
C ARG A 543 19.36 -12.60 29.08
N PRO A 544 18.33 -11.77 29.36
CA PRO A 544 18.37 -10.34 29.02
C PRO A 544 19.60 -9.68 29.66
N GLY A 545 20.63 -9.38 28.86
CA GLY A 545 21.91 -8.80 29.30
C GLY A 545 23.18 -9.38 28.67
N GLU A 546 23.10 -10.49 27.92
CA GLU A 546 24.28 -11.10 27.25
C GLU A 546 24.42 -10.76 25.75
N MET A 547 23.59 -9.87 25.20
CA MET A 547 23.72 -9.38 23.81
C MET A 547 24.49 -8.04 23.69
N GLU A 548 25.47 -7.80 24.56
CA GLU A 548 26.50 -6.78 24.30
C GLU A 548 27.85 -7.50 24.18
N HIS A 549 28.41 -7.46 22.98
CA HIS A 549 29.68 -8.04 22.51
C HIS A 549 29.58 -9.40 21.81
N ASP A 550 29.30 -9.37 20.50
CA ASP A 550 30.24 -9.89 19.50
C ASP A 550 30.07 -9.20 18.15
#